data_AF-A0A7K5I0J9-F1
#
_entry.id   AF-A0A7K5I0J9-F1
#
_cell.length_a   1.000
_cell.length_b   1.000
_cell.length_c   1.000
_cell.angle_alpha   90.00
_cell.angle_beta   90.00
_cell.angle_gamma   90.00
#
_symmetry.space_group_name_H-M   'P 1'
#
loop_
_entity.id
_entity.type
_entity.pdbx_description
1 polymer ?
#
loop_
_entity_poly.entity_id
_entity_poly.type
_entity_poly.pdbx_seq_one_letter_code
_entity_poly.pdbx_strand_id
1 'polypeptide(L)'
;LTVLGKAHEFFQICDLEGKGFITRQDMQRLHPELPLSLEELEKVFVTLDADGNGSLTLKEFTTGFSEFGKHVSCIELYSCSVLSTSIMQQSESETTCPLKCEETVSDGEDEDFHFSNLMNRLGAKKVLDDDSDVKQVWLQLRKDEPHLLSSFEEFLVRIFSQLEEADNEKNELEYALKKKIAAYDEEIQHLYEEMEQQIQKEKEQFLLKDTERFQSYSQELECKLLSKEQELEQLVQNQKKLQQQCTELLSGKEETRVENTKLKLTNQELLRDLEKTSHELSLAQQELQVLQEEVSRLHEEKEMEVYQVTETLQREKSGLLKRLDFLR
;
A
#
# COMPACT_ATOMS: atom_id res chain seq x y z
N LEU A 1 -19.12 0.12 28.55
CA LEU A 1 -18.71 1.41 27.95
C LEU A 1 -17.19 1.41 27.88
N THR A 2 -16.70 1.06 26.70
CA THR A 2 -15.32 0.68 26.38
C THR A 2 -14.34 1.86 26.57
N VAL A 3 -13.12 1.57 26.99
CA VAL A 3 -11.99 2.52 27.12
C VAL A 3 -11.83 3.39 25.85
N LEU A 4 -12.17 2.84 24.67
CA LEU A 4 -12.23 3.55 23.40
C LEU A 4 -13.20 4.75 23.39
N GLY A 5 -14.38 4.63 24.03
CA GLY A 5 -15.37 5.71 24.05
C GLY A 5 -14.86 6.92 24.85
N LYS A 6 -14.21 6.65 25.99
CA LYS A 6 -13.57 7.70 26.79
C LYS A 6 -12.37 8.30 26.07
N ALA A 7 -11.53 7.49 25.42
CA ALA A 7 -10.39 7.99 24.64
C ALA A 7 -10.83 8.92 23.49
N HIS A 8 -11.98 8.64 22.88
CA HIS A 8 -12.54 9.51 21.83
C HIS A 8 -13.07 10.84 22.39
N GLU A 9 -13.75 10.81 23.53
CA GLU A 9 -14.17 12.03 24.25
C GLU A 9 -12.98 12.87 24.69
N PHE A 10 -11.92 12.24 25.23
CA PHE A 10 -10.68 12.93 25.58
C PHE A 10 -9.99 13.54 24.35
N PHE A 11 -9.94 12.83 23.23
CA PHE A 11 -9.36 13.37 21.99
C PHE A 11 -10.10 14.63 21.51
N GLN A 12 -11.43 14.66 21.61
CA GLN A 12 -12.23 15.85 21.27
C GLN A 12 -12.02 17.01 22.24
N ILE A 13 -11.75 16.74 23.52
CA ILE A 13 -11.40 17.77 24.51
C ILE A 13 -10.00 18.34 24.22
N CYS A 14 -9.07 17.51 23.74
CA CYS A 14 -7.71 17.92 23.41
C CYS A 14 -7.61 18.70 22.08
N ASP A 15 -8.44 18.36 21.09
CA ASP A 15 -8.45 18.99 19.77
C ASP A 15 -9.54 20.07 19.65
N LEU A 16 -9.38 21.15 20.43
CA LEU A 16 -10.31 22.30 20.43
C LEU A 16 -10.41 23.01 19.07
N GLU A 17 -9.39 22.86 18.22
CA GLU A 17 -9.31 23.48 16.90
C GLU A 17 -9.84 22.55 15.79
N GLY A 18 -10.24 21.32 16.10
CA GLY A 18 -10.81 20.36 15.14
C GLY A 18 -9.86 19.95 14.02
N LYS A 19 -8.56 19.93 14.31
CA LYS A 19 -7.48 19.69 13.35
C LYS A 19 -7.35 18.21 12.97
N GLY A 20 -7.91 17.30 13.78
CA GLY A 20 -7.81 15.86 13.63
C GLY A 20 -6.48 15.27 14.15
N PHE A 21 -5.64 16.09 14.77
CA PHE A 21 -4.37 15.71 15.40
C PHE A 21 -4.05 16.61 16.59
N ILE A 22 -3.41 16.05 17.62
CA ILE A 22 -3.03 16.75 18.85
C ILE A 22 -1.53 17.05 18.80
N THR A 23 -1.15 18.33 18.93
CA THR A 23 0.25 18.73 18.98
C THR A 23 0.76 18.79 20.43
N ARG A 24 2.08 18.84 20.62
CA ARG A 24 2.70 18.97 21.96
C ARG A 24 2.18 20.18 22.75
N GLN A 25 1.95 21.30 22.06
CA GLN A 25 1.39 22.51 22.67
C GLN A 25 -0.06 22.29 23.12
N ASP A 26 -0.84 21.51 22.38
CA ASP A 26 -2.24 21.22 22.73
C ASP A 26 -2.31 20.30 23.97
N MET A 27 -1.38 19.35 24.12
CA MET A 27 -1.24 18.56 25.35
C MET A 27 -0.78 19.43 26.53
N GLN A 28 0.23 20.29 26.36
CA GLN A 28 0.71 21.16 27.43
C GLN A 28 -0.36 22.13 27.96
N ARG A 29 -1.36 22.49 27.14
CA ARG A 29 -2.51 23.31 27.54
C ARG A 29 -3.49 22.58 28.47
N LEU A 30 -3.44 21.25 28.54
CA LEU A 30 -4.29 20.39 29.39
C LEU A 30 -3.67 20.09 30.76
N HIS A 31 -2.44 20.55 31.00
CA HIS A 31 -1.79 20.53 32.31
C HIS A 31 -2.65 21.07 33.49
N PRO A 32 -3.53 22.09 33.35
CA PRO A 32 -4.40 22.51 34.44
C PRO A 32 -5.63 21.61 34.67
N GLU A 33 -5.98 20.73 33.73
CA GLU A 33 -7.17 19.85 33.82
C GLU A 33 -6.82 18.40 34.19
N LEU A 34 -5.54 18.02 34.10
CA LEU A 34 -5.04 16.68 34.43
C LEU A 34 -4.06 16.74 35.60
N PRO A 35 -4.08 15.77 36.53
CA PRO A 35 -3.15 15.70 37.66
C PRO A 35 -1.77 15.14 37.23
N LEU A 36 -1.20 15.65 36.13
CA LEU A 36 0.09 15.21 35.57
C LEU A 36 1.01 16.40 35.37
N SER A 37 2.28 16.24 35.70
CA SER A 37 3.30 17.28 35.46
C SER A 37 3.63 17.41 33.96
N LEU A 38 4.13 18.58 33.55
CA LEU A 38 4.56 18.82 32.15
C LEU A 38 5.58 17.77 31.64
N GLU A 39 6.46 17.27 32.50
CA GLU A 39 7.43 16.23 32.13
C GLU A 39 6.79 14.86 31.94
N GLU A 40 5.78 14.51 32.75
CA GLU A 40 5.04 13.25 32.59
C GLU A 40 4.16 13.28 31.34
N LEU A 41 3.59 14.44 31.03
CA LEU A 41 2.78 14.62 29.83
C LEU A 41 3.62 14.57 28.55
N GLU A 42 4.83 15.12 28.57
CA GLU A 42 5.78 14.98 27.45
C GLU A 42 6.22 13.51 27.26
N LYS A 43 6.43 12.76 28.36
CA LYS A 43 6.72 11.32 28.29
C LYS A 43 5.55 10.53 27.71
N VAL A 44 4.32 10.85 28.11
CA VAL A 44 3.11 10.23 27.54
C VAL A 44 3.01 10.57 26.06
N PHE A 45 3.23 11.83 25.67
CA PHE A 45 3.22 12.25 24.28
C PHE A 45 4.22 11.45 23.44
N VAL A 46 5.48 11.36 23.87
CA VAL A 46 6.53 10.60 23.18
C VAL A 46 6.22 9.11 23.09
N THR A 47 5.52 8.56 24.08
CA THR A 47 5.13 7.14 24.09
C THR A 47 3.94 6.87 23.14
N LEU A 48 3.05 7.84 22.98
CA LEU A 48 1.90 7.75 22.07
C LEU A 48 2.29 8.07 20.61
N ASP A 49 3.30 8.92 20.40
CA ASP A 49 3.81 9.38 19.11
C ASP A 49 4.75 8.34 18.48
N ALA A 50 4.17 7.21 18.06
CA ALA A 50 4.92 6.05 17.55
C ALA A 50 5.70 6.35 16.26
N ASP A 51 5.22 7.29 15.44
CA ASP A 51 5.89 7.71 14.20
C ASP A 51 6.84 8.90 14.40
N GLY A 52 6.83 9.52 15.60
CA GLY A 52 7.74 10.59 15.99
C GLY A 52 7.53 11.88 15.19
N ASN A 53 6.36 12.05 14.57
CA ASN A 53 6.08 13.18 13.69
C ASN A 53 5.70 14.46 14.46
N GLY A 54 5.55 14.38 15.79
CA GLY A 54 5.20 15.50 16.66
C GLY A 54 3.71 15.86 16.68
N SER A 55 2.84 15.00 16.15
CA SER A 55 1.39 15.16 16.01
C SER A 55 0.67 13.83 16.26
N LEU A 56 -0.05 13.73 17.38
CA LEU A 56 -0.80 12.52 17.71
C LEU A 56 -2.11 12.45 16.91
N THR A 57 -2.21 11.49 16.01
CA THR A 57 -3.46 11.20 15.30
C THR A 57 -4.42 10.43 16.19
N LEU A 58 -5.72 10.48 15.87
CA LEU A 58 -6.75 9.76 16.63
C LEU A 58 -6.45 8.25 16.77
N LYS A 59 -5.83 7.64 15.76
CA LYS A 59 -5.45 6.22 15.76
C LYS A 59 -4.32 5.94 16.73
N GLU A 60 -3.30 6.79 16.77
CA GLU A 60 -2.19 6.69 17.72
C GLU A 60 -2.67 6.92 19.15
N PHE A 61 -3.52 7.93 19.34
CA PHE A 61 -4.11 8.22 20.65
C PHE A 61 -4.94 7.06 21.19
N THR A 62 -5.84 6.46 20.38
CA THR A 62 -6.69 5.35 20.83
C THR A 62 -5.93 4.03 21.01
N THR A 63 -4.95 3.75 20.14
CA THR A 63 -4.10 2.55 20.25
C THR A 63 -3.20 2.66 21.47
N GLY A 64 -2.53 3.79 21.61
CA GLY A 64 -1.64 4.05 22.72
C GLY A 64 -2.38 4.18 24.05
N PHE A 65 -3.58 4.76 24.14
CA PHE A 65 -4.38 4.70 25.38
C PHE A 65 -4.90 3.29 25.71
N SER A 66 -5.14 2.44 24.70
CA SER A 66 -5.50 1.04 24.96
C SER A 66 -4.32 0.21 25.48
N GLU A 67 -3.09 0.60 25.14
CA GLU A 67 -1.86 -0.04 25.59
C GLU A 67 -1.39 0.54 26.93
N PHE A 68 -1.40 1.87 27.05
CA PHE A 68 -1.13 2.61 28.28
C PHE A 68 -2.17 2.31 29.36
N GLY A 69 -3.44 2.10 29.02
CA GLY A 69 -4.48 1.66 29.97
C GLY A 69 -4.22 0.28 30.58
N LYS A 70 -3.50 -0.61 29.87
CA LYS A 70 -3.02 -1.88 30.44
C LYS A 70 -1.88 -1.62 31.41
N HIS A 71 -0.99 -0.69 31.07
CA HIS A 71 0.18 -0.32 31.87
C HIS A 71 -0.14 0.53 33.11
N VAL A 72 -1.21 1.33 33.09
CA VAL A 72 -1.70 2.11 34.25
C VAL A 72 -2.33 1.19 35.30
N SER A 73 -2.90 0.04 34.92
CA SER A 73 -3.26 -1.01 35.89
C SER A 73 -2.04 -1.57 36.64
N CYS A 74 -0.84 -1.41 36.06
CA CYS A 74 0.41 -1.82 36.68
C CYS A 74 1.06 -0.70 37.51
N ILE A 75 0.82 0.58 37.21
CA ILE A 75 1.42 1.71 37.94
C ILE A 75 0.81 1.88 39.34
N GLU A 76 -0.44 1.45 39.57
CA GLU A 76 -0.99 1.33 40.94
C GLU A 76 -0.33 0.23 41.78
N LEU A 77 0.43 -0.69 41.17
CA LEU A 77 1.10 -1.79 41.87
C LEU A 77 2.56 -1.50 42.26
N TYR A 78 3.21 -0.50 41.66
CA TYR A 78 4.65 -0.25 41.85
C TYR A 78 5.00 0.84 42.89
N SER A 79 4.00 1.44 43.54
CA SER A 79 4.24 2.40 44.65
C SER A 79 4.17 1.80 46.06
N CYS A 80 3.97 0.48 46.22
CA CYS A 80 3.85 -0.17 47.55
C CYS A 80 4.74 -1.41 47.78
N SER A 81 5.89 -1.57 47.11
CA SER A 81 6.84 -2.67 47.42
C SER A 81 8.15 -2.23 48.08
N VAL A 82 8.29 -0.98 48.49
CA VAL A 82 9.43 -0.49 49.30
C VAL A 82 9.00 -0.36 50.76
N LEU A 83 8.85 -1.50 51.44
CA LEU A 83 8.91 -1.67 52.90
C LEU A 83 8.70 -3.15 53.23
N SER A 84 9.73 -3.99 53.01
CA SER A 84 10.05 -5.23 53.76
C SER A 84 11.11 -6.05 53.03
N THR A 85 12.33 -5.54 52.98
CA THR A 85 13.51 -6.37 52.70
C THR A 85 14.40 -6.28 53.93
N SER A 86 14.12 -7.14 54.90
CA SER A 86 15.04 -7.39 56.00
C SER A 86 15.03 -8.87 56.35
N ILE A 87 16.22 -9.45 56.18
CA ILE A 87 16.75 -10.63 56.89
C ILE A 87 16.28 -11.98 56.37
N MET A 88 17.17 -12.67 55.65
CA MET A 88 17.61 -14.03 55.99
C MET A 88 18.99 -14.26 55.38
N GLN A 89 20.01 -14.09 56.22
CA GLN A 89 21.38 -14.50 55.98
C GLN A 89 21.50 -16.02 56.12
N GLN A 90 22.13 -16.64 55.13
CA GLN A 90 22.77 -17.94 55.28
C GLN A 90 23.99 -17.78 56.19
N SER A 91 24.12 -18.64 57.19
CA SER A 91 25.41 -19.00 57.77
C SER A 91 25.33 -20.42 58.33
N GLU A 92 26.07 -21.30 57.67
CA GLU A 92 26.58 -22.53 58.25
C GLU A 92 27.51 -22.17 59.42
N SER A 93 27.41 -22.89 60.53
CA SER A 93 28.49 -23.03 61.51
C SER A 93 28.28 -24.29 62.34
N GLU A 94 29.25 -25.19 62.20
CA GLU A 94 29.67 -26.15 63.21
C GLU A 94 29.78 -25.49 64.59
N THR A 95 29.40 -26.18 65.66
CA THR A 95 30.15 -26.32 66.94
C THR A 95 29.38 -27.28 67.85
N THR A 96 29.94 -28.48 68.01
CA THR A 96 30.17 -29.22 69.26
C THR A 96 29.50 -28.72 70.53
N CYS A 97 28.76 -29.58 71.26
CA CYS A 97 28.94 -29.85 72.71
C CYS A 97 27.86 -30.83 73.28
N PRO A 98 28.10 -31.47 74.44
CA PRO A 98 28.03 -32.93 74.59
C PRO A 98 26.89 -33.42 75.49
N LEU A 99 26.48 -34.68 75.37
CA LEU A 99 26.01 -35.45 76.52
C LEU A 99 26.16 -36.96 76.30
N LYS A 100 26.64 -37.61 77.36
CA LYS A 100 27.01 -39.01 77.52
C LYS A 100 25.86 -39.72 78.25
N CYS A 101 25.43 -40.88 77.77
CA CYS A 101 24.81 -42.00 78.53
C CYS A 101 24.85 -43.22 77.60
N GLU A 102 25.85 -44.09 77.73
CA GLU A 102 25.78 -45.36 78.48
C GLU A 102 24.99 -46.45 77.74
N GLU A 103 25.76 -47.33 77.07
CA GLU A 103 25.39 -48.71 76.80
C GLU A 103 24.81 -49.35 78.06
N THR A 104 23.52 -49.68 78.02
CA THR A 104 22.93 -50.66 78.92
C THR A 104 22.20 -51.69 78.06
N VAL A 105 22.86 -52.84 77.91
CA VAL A 105 22.29 -54.07 77.38
C VAL A 105 21.23 -54.53 78.38
N SER A 106 19.95 -54.52 77.97
CA SER A 106 18.87 -55.09 78.79
C SER A 106 17.63 -55.38 77.95
N ASP A 107 17.41 -56.66 77.62
CA ASP A 107 16.11 -57.38 77.49
C ASP A 107 14.97 -56.80 76.62
N GLY A 108 15.13 -55.63 75.97
CA GLY A 108 14.07 -54.92 75.25
C GLY A 108 13.94 -55.27 73.76
N GLU A 109 14.85 -56.08 73.21
CA GLU A 109 14.84 -56.43 71.78
C GLU A 109 13.62 -57.29 71.40
N ASP A 110 13.15 -58.16 72.30
CA ASP A 110 12.03 -59.05 72.03
C ASP A 110 10.69 -58.29 72.07
N GLU A 111 10.53 -57.35 73.02
CA GLU A 111 9.32 -56.51 73.13
C GLU A 111 9.16 -55.55 71.96
N ASP A 112 10.25 -54.92 71.54
CA ASP A 112 10.28 -54.01 70.39
C ASP A 112 10.04 -54.75 69.07
N PHE A 113 10.57 -55.97 68.94
CA PHE A 113 10.32 -56.82 67.78
C PHE A 113 8.86 -57.24 67.67
N HIS A 114 8.23 -57.61 68.80
CA HIS A 114 6.81 -57.98 68.84
C HIS A 114 5.89 -56.82 68.46
N PHE A 115 6.12 -55.62 69.02
CA PHE A 115 5.35 -54.44 68.67
C PHE A 115 5.56 -54.03 67.21
N SER A 116 6.80 -54.00 66.73
CA SER A 116 7.12 -53.69 65.33
C SER A 116 6.46 -54.67 64.35
N ASN A 117 6.46 -55.97 64.66
CA ASN A 117 5.80 -56.98 63.84
C ASN A 117 4.27 -56.82 63.82
N LEU A 118 3.66 -56.45 64.95
CA LEU A 118 2.24 -56.10 65.02
C LEU A 118 1.94 -54.89 64.12
N MET A 119 2.68 -53.79 64.28
CA MET A 119 2.50 -52.56 63.49
C MET A 119 2.73 -52.77 61.99
N ASN A 120 3.69 -53.62 61.62
CA ASN A 120 3.90 -54.03 60.22
C ASN A 120 2.71 -54.80 59.66
N ARG A 121 2.15 -55.74 60.44
CA ARG A 121 0.99 -56.55 60.02
C ARG A 121 -0.30 -55.73 59.93
N LEU A 122 -0.40 -54.66 60.73
CA LEU A 122 -1.51 -53.71 60.70
C LEU A 122 -1.36 -52.62 59.63
N GLY A 123 -0.25 -52.57 58.89
CA GLY A 123 -0.02 -51.54 57.88
C GLY A 123 0.19 -50.13 58.45
N ALA A 124 0.37 -50.01 59.77
CA ALA A 124 0.41 -48.74 60.50
C ALA A 124 1.51 -47.77 60.03
N LYS A 125 2.63 -48.31 59.55
CA LYS A 125 3.78 -47.54 59.03
C LYS A 125 3.46 -46.66 57.82
N LYS A 126 2.36 -46.92 57.11
CA LYS A 126 1.95 -46.09 55.97
C LYS A 126 1.11 -44.90 56.40
N VAL A 127 0.63 -44.87 57.65
CA VAL A 127 -0.35 -43.87 58.09
C VAL A 127 0.05 -43.12 59.35
N LEU A 128 0.88 -43.70 60.22
CA LEU A 128 1.44 -43.01 61.38
C LEU A 128 2.90 -42.66 61.14
N ASP A 129 3.23 -41.38 61.34
CA ASP A 129 4.60 -40.86 61.30
C ASP A 129 5.33 -41.07 62.65
N ASP A 130 4.58 -41.18 63.75
CA ASP A 130 5.12 -41.46 65.10
C ASP A 130 4.28 -42.54 65.80
N ASP A 131 4.92 -43.67 66.12
CA ASP A 131 4.33 -44.81 66.81
C ASP A 131 4.66 -44.82 68.32
N SER A 132 5.36 -43.80 68.83
CA SER A 132 5.91 -43.77 70.19
C SER A 132 4.83 -43.85 71.27
N ASP A 133 3.72 -43.14 71.09
CA ASP A 133 2.61 -43.13 72.04
C ASP A 133 1.86 -44.47 72.07
N VAL A 134 1.63 -45.07 70.90
CA VAL A 134 0.97 -46.39 70.76
C VAL A 134 1.85 -47.48 71.36
N LYS A 135 3.17 -47.38 71.14
CA LYS A 135 4.18 -48.26 71.74
C LYS A 135 4.18 -48.16 73.26
N GLN A 136 4.12 -46.94 73.81
CA GLN A 136 4.07 -46.72 75.25
C GLN A 136 2.81 -47.32 75.88
N VAL A 137 1.64 -47.14 75.26
CA VAL A 137 0.37 -47.72 75.73
C VAL A 137 0.39 -49.25 75.64
N TRP A 138 0.93 -49.83 74.56
CA TRP A 138 1.07 -51.28 74.41
C TRP A 138 1.99 -51.89 75.48
N LEU A 139 3.13 -51.24 75.77
CA LEU A 139 4.06 -51.68 76.81
C LEU A 139 3.48 -51.56 78.22
N GLN A 140 2.73 -50.49 78.51
CA GLN A 140 2.04 -50.32 79.81
C GLN A 140 0.94 -51.36 80.01
N LEU A 141 0.09 -51.59 79.00
CA LEU A 141 -0.98 -52.58 79.06
C LEU A 141 -0.45 -54.01 79.23
N ARG A 142 0.68 -54.33 78.61
CA ARG A 142 1.32 -55.65 78.77
C ARG A 142 1.89 -55.88 80.18
N LYS A 143 2.33 -54.82 80.86
CA LYS A 143 2.92 -54.88 82.22
C LYS A 143 1.87 -54.84 83.33
N ASP A 144 0.88 -53.96 83.21
CA ASP A 144 -0.07 -53.69 84.29
C ASP A 144 -1.36 -54.51 84.17
N GLU A 145 -1.88 -54.74 82.97
CA GLU A 145 -3.17 -55.43 82.74
C GLU A 145 -3.17 -56.31 81.46
N PRO A 146 -2.55 -57.51 81.50
CA PRO A 146 -2.33 -58.34 80.31
C PRO A 146 -3.63 -58.88 79.69
N HIS A 147 -4.72 -58.91 80.46
CA HIS A 147 -6.02 -59.36 79.97
C HIS A 147 -6.67 -58.37 78.97
N LEU A 148 -6.31 -57.09 79.05
CA LEU A 148 -6.86 -56.02 78.19
C LEU A 148 -6.07 -55.85 76.88
N LEU A 149 -4.84 -56.38 76.82
CA LEU A 149 -3.96 -56.31 75.65
C LEU A 149 -4.62 -56.85 74.37
N SER A 150 -5.34 -57.96 74.47
CA SER A 150 -6.06 -58.56 73.33
C SER A 150 -7.13 -57.63 72.74
N SER A 151 -7.89 -56.94 73.60
CA SER A 151 -8.91 -55.98 73.17
C SER A 151 -8.31 -54.71 72.57
N PHE A 152 -7.14 -54.29 73.07
CA PHE A 152 -6.38 -53.18 72.51
C PHE A 152 -5.81 -53.55 71.14
N GLU A 153 -5.25 -54.75 70.97
CA GLU A 153 -4.79 -55.24 69.68
C GLU A 153 -5.94 -55.37 68.67
N GLU A 154 -7.11 -55.87 69.07
CA GLU A 154 -8.30 -55.90 68.20
C GLU A 154 -8.79 -54.50 67.82
N PHE A 155 -8.72 -53.55 68.76
CA PHE A 155 -9.01 -52.14 68.49
C PHE A 155 -8.04 -51.54 67.47
N LEU A 156 -6.73 -51.78 67.63
CA LEU A 156 -5.72 -51.36 66.65
C LEU A 156 -5.97 -51.98 65.28
N VAL A 157 -6.28 -53.29 65.21
CA VAL A 157 -6.68 -53.95 63.96
C VAL A 157 -7.82 -53.19 63.28
N ARG A 158 -8.89 -52.89 64.03
CA ARG A 158 -10.07 -52.22 63.48
C ARG A 158 -9.77 -50.80 63.00
N ILE A 159 -9.03 -50.02 63.80
CA ILE A 159 -8.67 -48.64 63.44
C ILE A 159 -7.77 -48.61 62.21
N PHE A 160 -6.73 -49.44 62.17
CA PHE A 160 -5.82 -49.47 61.02
C PHE A 160 -6.50 -50.01 59.77
N SER A 161 -7.40 -50.99 59.86
CA SER A 161 -8.19 -51.43 58.71
C SER A 161 -9.12 -50.33 58.19
N GLN A 162 -9.79 -49.57 59.07
CA GLN A 162 -10.63 -48.43 58.65
C GLN A 162 -9.81 -47.31 58.02
N LEU A 163 -8.61 -47.09 58.53
CA LEU A 163 -7.70 -46.08 58.05
C LEU A 163 -7.08 -46.46 56.70
N GLU A 164 -6.74 -47.74 56.51
CA GLU A 164 -6.31 -48.29 55.22
C GLU A 164 -7.44 -48.24 54.18
N GLU A 165 -8.68 -48.57 54.55
CA GLU A 165 -9.85 -48.44 53.69
C GLU A 165 -10.05 -46.98 53.25
N ALA A 166 -9.97 -46.03 54.17
CA ALA A 166 -10.09 -44.60 53.87
C ALA A 166 -8.94 -44.08 52.97
N ASP A 167 -7.70 -44.54 53.16
CA ASP A 167 -6.58 -44.18 52.28
C ASP A 167 -6.77 -44.76 50.87
N ASN A 168 -7.25 -46.00 50.76
CA ASN A 168 -7.59 -46.60 49.47
C ASN A 168 -8.72 -45.84 48.77
N GLU A 169 -9.79 -45.48 49.47
CA GLU A 169 -10.87 -44.65 48.92
C GLU A 169 -10.37 -43.28 48.45
N LYS A 170 -9.51 -42.63 49.23
CA LYS A 170 -8.86 -41.37 48.84
C LYS A 170 -8.05 -41.56 47.55
N ASN A 171 -7.24 -42.61 47.46
CA ASN A 171 -6.42 -42.89 46.28
C ASN A 171 -7.28 -43.16 45.03
N GLU A 172 -8.39 -43.89 45.17
CA GLU A 172 -9.35 -44.13 44.09
C GLU A 172 -10.04 -42.82 43.63
N LEU A 173 -10.43 -41.97 44.58
CA LEU A 173 -11.00 -40.65 44.27
C LEU A 173 -9.97 -39.74 43.58
N GLU A 174 -8.73 -39.73 44.04
CA GLU A 174 -7.64 -39.00 43.39
C GLU A 174 -7.38 -39.51 41.97
N TYR A 175 -7.39 -40.83 41.76
CA TYR A 175 -7.25 -41.42 40.43
C TYR A 175 -8.40 -41.04 39.51
N ALA A 176 -9.64 -41.13 39.99
CA ALA A 176 -10.82 -40.71 39.23
C ALA A 176 -10.77 -39.22 38.87
N LEU A 177 -10.34 -38.37 39.80
CA LEU A 177 -10.18 -36.94 39.57
C LEU A 177 -9.07 -36.65 38.54
N LYS A 178 -7.90 -37.28 38.67
CA LYS A 178 -6.80 -37.16 37.68
C LYS A 178 -7.26 -37.59 36.29
N LYS A 179 -8.01 -38.68 36.19
CA LYS A 179 -8.58 -39.15 34.91
C LYS A 179 -9.58 -38.15 34.32
N LYS A 180 -10.40 -37.51 35.16
CA LYS A 180 -11.34 -36.47 34.71
C LYS A 180 -10.61 -35.21 34.24
N ILE A 181 -9.57 -34.78 34.95
CA ILE A 181 -8.72 -33.66 34.52
C ILE A 181 -8.09 -33.97 33.17
N ALA A 182 -7.47 -35.14 33.00
CA ALA A 182 -6.87 -35.53 31.73
C ALA A 182 -7.89 -35.55 30.56
N ALA A 183 -9.11 -36.05 30.81
CA ALA A 183 -10.17 -36.04 29.79
C ALA A 183 -10.61 -34.62 29.42
N TYR A 184 -10.70 -33.70 30.39
CA TYR A 184 -10.99 -32.29 30.10
C TYR A 184 -9.83 -31.61 29.36
N ASP A 185 -8.59 -31.91 29.72
CA ASP A 185 -7.41 -31.38 29.03
C ASP A 185 -7.37 -31.84 27.56
N GLU A 186 -7.70 -33.10 27.29
CA GLU A 186 -7.83 -33.64 25.92
C GLU A 186 -8.96 -32.95 25.14
N GLU A 187 -10.13 -32.74 25.74
CA GLU A 187 -11.26 -32.04 25.10
C GLU A 187 -10.91 -30.58 24.79
N ILE A 188 -10.25 -29.89 25.73
CA ILE A 188 -9.76 -28.53 25.54
C ILE A 188 -8.74 -28.48 24.40
N GLN A 189 -7.79 -29.42 24.36
CA GLN A 189 -6.81 -29.50 23.27
C GLN A 189 -7.47 -29.72 21.91
N HIS A 190 -8.41 -30.66 21.82
CA HIS A 190 -9.17 -30.90 20.59
C HIS A 190 -9.92 -29.64 20.12
N LEU A 191 -10.55 -28.91 21.05
CA LEU A 191 -11.24 -27.66 20.71
C LEU A 191 -10.27 -26.58 20.21
N TYR A 192 -9.09 -26.46 20.81
CA TYR A 192 -8.04 -25.54 20.32
C TYR A 192 -7.55 -25.92 18.93
N GLU A 193 -7.32 -27.21 18.67
CA GLU A 193 -6.90 -27.70 17.36
C GLU A 193 -7.96 -27.44 16.29
N GLU A 194 -9.24 -27.68 16.60
CA GLU A 194 -10.35 -27.42 15.68
C GLU A 194 -10.48 -25.93 15.36
N MET A 195 -10.38 -25.07 16.39
CA MET A 195 -10.40 -23.62 16.21
C MET A 195 -9.21 -23.14 15.38
N GLU A 196 -8.00 -23.64 15.63
CA GLU A 196 -6.81 -23.26 14.86
C GLU A 196 -6.94 -23.71 13.39
N GLN A 197 -7.44 -24.92 13.15
CA GLN A 197 -7.71 -25.39 11.79
C GLN A 197 -8.75 -24.51 11.08
N GLN A 198 -9.79 -24.07 11.77
CA GLN A 198 -10.79 -23.17 11.19
C GLN A 198 -10.19 -21.80 10.87
N ILE A 199 -9.44 -21.21 11.81
CA ILE A 199 -8.74 -19.94 11.61
C ILE A 199 -7.79 -20.06 10.40
N GLN A 200 -7.05 -21.16 10.29
CA GLN A 200 -6.14 -21.38 9.17
C GLN A 200 -6.87 -21.52 7.83
N LYS A 201 -7.96 -22.28 7.77
CA LYS A 201 -8.80 -22.41 6.56
C LYS A 201 -9.39 -21.06 6.13
N GLU A 202 -9.89 -20.27 7.08
CA GLU A 202 -10.44 -18.94 6.79
C GLU A 202 -9.37 -17.97 6.29
N LYS A 203 -8.17 -17.99 6.90
CA LYS A 203 -7.02 -17.20 6.43
C LYS A 203 -6.61 -17.57 5.01
N GLU A 204 -6.48 -18.87 4.71
CA GLU A 204 -6.13 -19.37 3.38
C GLU A 204 -7.19 -19.02 2.34
N GLN A 205 -8.48 -19.18 2.68
CA GLN A 205 -9.58 -18.82 1.79
C GLN A 205 -9.63 -17.31 1.53
N PHE A 206 -9.39 -16.49 2.54
CA PHE A 206 -9.30 -15.04 2.39
C PHE A 206 -8.15 -14.65 1.46
N LEU A 207 -6.95 -15.22 1.69
CA LEU A 207 -5.77 -14.94 0.87
C LEU A 207 -5.96 -15.37 -0.59
N LEU A 208 -6.58 -16.53 -0.83
CA LEU A 208 -6.89 -17.00 -2.18
C LEU A 208 -7.85 -16.03 -2.89
N LYS A 209 -8.95 -15.64 -2.23
CA LYS A 209 -9.93 -14.69 -2.79
C LYS A 209 -9.30 -13.32 -3.07
N ASP A 210 -8.42 -12.85 -2.20
CA ASP A 210 -7.74 -11.56 -2.40
C ASP A 210 -6.76 -11.63 -3.57
N THR A 211 -6.01 -12.73 -3.68
CA THR A 211 -5.11 -12.98 -4.81
C THR A 211 -5.87 -13.08 -6.13
N GLU A 212 -7.00 -13.80 -6.18
CA GLU A 212 -7.85 -13.91 -7.37
C GLU A 212 -8.43 -12.56 -7.79
N ARG A 213 -8.88 -11.73 -6.83
CA ARG A 213 -9.37 -10.37 -7.10
C ARG A 213 -8.26 -9.49 -7.66
N PHE A 214 -7.07 -9.53 -7.06
CA PHE A 214 -5.93 -8.78 -7.53
C PHE A 214 -5.51 -9.22 -8.94
N GLN A 215 -5.44 -10.52 -9.21
CA GLN A 215 -5.13 -11.05 -10.53
C GLN A 215 -6.16 -10.64 -11.58
N SER A 216 -7.45 -10.75 -11.27
CA SER A 216 -8.53 -10.35 -12.17
C SER A 216 -8.45 -8.85 -12.49
N TYR A 217 -8.22 -8.02 -11.48
CA TYR A 217 -8.06 -6.58 -11.64
C TYR A 217 -6.81 -6.22 -12.45
N SER A 218 -5.69 -6.90 -12.20
CA SER A 218 -4.45 -6.73 -12.96
C SER A 218 -4.64 -7.09 -14.43
N GLN A 219 -5.32 -8.21 -14.73
CA GLN A 219 -5.62 -8.63 -16.10
C GLN A 219 -6.54 -7.65 -16.82
N GLU A 220 -7.55 -7.10 -16.12
CA GLU A 220 -8.44 -6.09 -16.68
C GLU A 220 -7.66 -4.81 -17.05
N LEU A 221 -6.76 -4.36 -16.17
CA LEU A 221 -5.89 -3.22 -16.43
C LEU A 221 -4.94 -3.47 -17.61
N GLU A 222 -4.35 -4.67 -17.69
CA GLU A 222 -3.47 -5.06 -18.80
C GLU A 222 -4.24 -5.06 -20.13
N CYS A 223 -5.46 -5.60 -20.16
CA CYS A 223 -6.33 -5.57 -21.33
C CYS A 223 -6.69 -4.14 -21.75
N LYS A 224 -7.00 -3.24 -20.80
CA LYS A 224 -7.25 -1.82 -21.08
C LYS A 224 -6.01 -1.13 -21.61
N LEU A 225 -4.85 -1.43 -21.05
CA LEU A 225 -3.57 -0.88 -21.48
C LEU A 225 -3.26 -1.31 -22.92
N LEU A 226 -3.39 -2.60 -23.24
CA LEU A 226 -3.21 -3.13 -24.59
C LEU A 226 -4.18 -2.49 -25.59
N SER A 227 -5.46 -2.31 -25.23
CA SER A 227 -6.43 -1.61 -26.08
C SER A 227 -6.00 -0.16 -26.33
N LYS A 228 -5.48 0.53 -25.32
CA LYS A 228 -5.02 1.91 -25.45
C LYS A 228 -3.72 2.02 -26.26
N GLU A 229 -2.81 1.07 -26.13
CA GLU A 229 -1.62 0.96 -26.98
C GLU A 229 -2.01 0.77 -28.45
N GLN A 230 -2.97 -0.10 -28.75
CA GLN A 230 -3.48 -0.28 -30.11
C GLN A 230 -4.12 0.99 -30.68
N GLU A 231 -4.92 1.71 -29.88
CA GLU A 231 -5.47 3.02 -30.28
C GLU A 231 -4.36 4.04 -30.58
N LEU A 232 -3.31 4.08 -29.76
CA LEU A 232 -2.16 4.96 -29.96
C LEU A 232 -1.40 4.61 -31.25
N GLU A 233 -1.16 3.32 -31.51
CA GLU A 233 -0.54 2.88 -32.76
C GLU A 233 -1.35 3.32 -33.99
N GLN A 234 -2.68 3.19 -33.95
CA GLN A 234 -3.56 3.66 -35.02
C GLN A 234 -3.47 5.19 -35.20
N LEU A 235 -3.44 5.95 -34.11
CA LEU A 235 -3.26 7.41 -34.15
C LEU A 235 -1.92 7.79 -34.76
N VAL A 236 -0.83 7.10 -34.40
CA VAL A 236 0.50 7.33 -34.97
C VAL A 236 0.52 7.02 -36.47
N GLN A 237 -0.10 5.92 -36.91
CA GLN A 237 -0.23 5.61 -38.34
C GLN A 237 -1.02 6.67 -39.10
N ASN A 238 -2.13 7.15 -38.53
CA ASN A 238 -2.94 8.22 -39.12
C ASN A 238 -2.15 9.55 -39.18
N GLN A 239 -1.42 9.89 -38.12
CA GLN A 239 -0.56 11.06 -38.09
C GLN A 239 0.51 10.98 -39.19
N LYS A 240 1.16 9.83 -39.35
CA LYS A 240 2.17 9.61 -40.41
C LYS A 240 1.57 9.79 -41.80
N LYS A 241 0.37 9.25 -42.04
CA LYS A 241 -0.36 9.41 -43.30
C LYS A 241 -0.72 10.88 -43.58
N LEU A 242 -1.22 11.59 -42.58
CA LEU A 242 -1.54 13.01 -42.70
C LEU A 242 -0.30 13.86 -42.94
N GLN A 243 0.81 13.56 -42.26
CA GLN A 243 2.10 14.22 -42.51
C GLN A 243 2.56 14.02 -43.96
N GLN A 244 2.47 12.79 -44.47
CA GLN A 244 2.80 12.50 -45.87
C GLN A 244 1.93 13.32 -46.83
N GLN A 245 0.61 13.34 -46.62
CA GLN A 245 -0.31 14.15 -47.43
C GLN A 245 0.03 15.65 -47.38
N CYS A 246 0.36 16.18 -46.20
CA CYS A 246 0.80 17.56 -46.07
C CYS A 246 2.09 17.83 -46.85
N THR A 247 3.07 16.92 -46.81
CA THR A 247 4.31 17.08 -47.57
C THR A 247 4.09 17.04 -49.09
N GLU A 248 3.21 16.15 -49.57
CA GLU A 248 2.86 16.03 -51.00
C GLU A 248 2.09 17.28 -51.49
N LEU A 249 1.17 17.81 -50.69
CA LEU A 249 0.47 19.04 -51.02
C LEU A 249 1.41 20.25 -51.04
N LEU A 250 2.37 20.32 -50.12
CA LEU A 250 3.37 21.38 -50.10
C LEU A 250 4.29 21.30 -51.31
N SER A 251 4.75 20.11 -51.71
CA SER A 251 5.56 19.94 -52.91
C SER A 251 4.78 20.28 -54.18
N GLY A 252 3.54 19.81 -54.32
CA GLY A 252 2.67 20.15 -55.46
C GLY A 252 2.34 21.65 -55.52
N LYS A 253 2.13 22.31 -54.38
CA LYS A 253 1.98 23.78 -54.32
C LYS A 253 3.25 24.49 -54.78
N GLU A 254 4.42 23.98 -54.43
CA GLU A 254 5.69 24.55 -54.87
C GLU A 254 5.91 24.35 -56.37
N GLU A 255 5.64 23.16 -56.91
CA GLU A 255 5.70 22.88 -58.35
C GLU A 255 4.76 23.78 -59.16
N THR A 256 3.50 23.91 -58.73
CA THR A 256 2.54 24.80 -59.40
C THR A 256 2.94 26.27 -59.29
N ARG A 257 3.56 26.70 -58.17
CA ARG A 257 4.12 28.04 -58.03
C ARG A 257 5.24 28.28 -59.04
N VAL A 258 6.19 27.34 -59.14
CA VAL A 258 7.32 27.42 -60.10
C VAL A 258 6.80 27.48 -61.53
N GLU A 259 5.88 26.59 -61.93
CA GLU A 259 5.34 26.59 -63.29
C GLU A 259 4.56 27.89 -63.59
N ASN A 260 3.80 28.42 -62.62
CA ASN A 260 3.12 29.72 -62.76
C ASN A 260 4.12 30.87 -62.97
N THR A 261 5.25 30.88 -62.26
CA THR A 261 6.31 31.89 -62.47
C THR A 261 6.94 31.77 -63.84
N LYS A 262 7.18 30.54 -64.32
CA LYS A 262 7.70 30.28 -65.66
C LYS A 262 6.72 30.75 -66.74
N LEU A 263 5.43 30.40 -66.63
CA LEU A 263 4.38 30.85 -67.54
C LEU A 263 4.23 32.38 -67.57
N LYS A 264 4.39 33.04 -66.41
CA LYS A 264 4.40 34.51 -66.34
C LYS A 264 5.58 35.11 -67.10
N LEU A 265 6.78 34.54 -66.95
CA LEU A 265 7.97 34.98 -67.68
C LEU A 265 7.79 34.78 -69.20
N THR A 266 7.33 33.61 -69.63
CA THR A 266 7.08 33.34 -71.06
C THR A 266 5.99 34.25 -71.62
N ASN A 267 4.92 34.53 -70.86
CA ASN A 267 3.90 35.50 -71.28
C ASN A 267 4.47 36.91 -71.41
N GLN A 268 5.36 37.35 -70.49
CA GLN A 268 6.04 38.64 -70.59
C GLN A 268 7.00 38.71 -71.78
N GLU A 269 7.66 37.60 -72.13
CA GLU A 269 8.49 37.49 -73.35
C GLU A 269 7.63 37.60 -74.60
N LEU A 270 6.54 36.82 -74.69
CA LEU A 270 5.62 36.86 -75.83
C LEU A 270 4.96 38.23 -76.00
N LEU A 271 4.59 38.92 -74.92
CA LEU A 271 4.07 40.29 -74.99
C LEU A 271 5.11 41.27 -75.55
N ARG A 272 6.36 41.19 -75.07
CA ARG A 272 7.46 42.02 -75.60
C ARG A 272 7.70 41.75 -77.09
N ASP A 273 7.64 40.50 -77.52
CA ASP A 273 7.83 40.15 -78.93
C ASP A 273 6.63 40.56 -79.79
N LEU A 274 5.40 40.48 -79.26
CA LEU A 274 4.20 41.02 -79.90
C LEU A 274 4.28 42.55 -80.05
N GLU A 275 4.73 43.26 -79.02
CA GLU A 275 4.95 44.71 -79.07
C GLU A 275 5.99 45.09 -80.12
N LYS A 276 7.12 44.37 -80.17
CA LYS A 276 8.17 44.57 -81.20
C LYS A 276 7.60 44.35 -82.61
N THR A 277 6.95 43.22 -82.85
CA THR A 277 6.39 42.90 -84.17
C THR A 277 5.26 43.85 -84.56
N SER A 278 4.44 44.30 -83.61
CA SER A 278 3.43 45.34 -83.86
C SER A 278 4.06 46.69 -84.21
N HIS A 279 5.17 47.05 -83.56
CA HIS A 279 5.91 48.27 -83.88
C HIS A 279 6.55 48.18 -85.27
N GLU A 280 7.21 47.07 -85.58
CA GLU A 280 7.76 46.78 -86.91
C GLU A 280 6.69 46.82 -88.00
N LEU A 281 5.52 46.22 -87.74
CA LEU A 281 4.37 46.27 -88.66
C LEU A 281 3.87 47.69 -88.87
N SER A 282 3.78 48.50 -87.81
CA SER A 282 3.38 49.91 -87.91
C SER A 282 4.37 50.73 -88.75
N LEU A 283 5.67 50.49 -88.60
CA LEU A 283 6.70 51.13 -89.42
C LEU A 283 6.54 50.72 -90.89
N ALA A 284 6.39 49.43 -91.17
CA ALA A 284 6.18 48.93 -92.54
C ALA A 284 4.87 49.48 -93.16
N GLN A 285 3.79 49.61 -92.38
CA GLN A 285 2.55 50.24 -92.81
C GLN A 285 2.75 51.73 -93.16
N GLN A 286 3.52 52.46 -92.35
CA GLN A 286 3.84 53.86 -92.61
C GLN A 286 4.69 54.01 -93.89
N GLU A 287 5.69 53.15 -94.09
CA GLU A 287 6.50 53.12 -95.32
C GLU A 287 5.64 52.81 -96.55
N LEU A 288 4.72 51.84 -96.45
CA LEU A 288 3.76 51.53 -97.51
C LEU A 288 2.84 52.72 -97.84
N GLN A 289 2.39 53.46 -96.82
CA GLN A 289 1.57 54.65 -97.03
C GLN A 289 2.35 55.73 -97.80
N VAL A 290 3.60 56.00 -97.42
CA VAL A 290 4.47 56.95 -98.14
C VAL A 290 4.65 56.52 -99.60
N LEU A 291 4.88 55.24 -99.84
CA LEU A 291 5.00 54.70 -101.20
C LEU A 291 3.68 54.82 -101.99
N GLN A 292 2.51 54.62 -101.36
CA GLN A 292 1.21 54.82 -102.01
C GLN A 292 0.95 56.28 -102.37
N GLU A 293 1.28 57.21 -101.46
CA GLU A 293 1.20 58.65 -101.71
C GLU A 293 2.13 59.06 -102.87
N GLU A 294 3.34 58.52 -102.91
CA GLU A 294 4.29 58.73 -104.01
C GLU A 294 3.80 58.15 -105.34
N VAL A 295 3.26 56.92 -105.35
CA VAL A 295 2.65 56.32 -106.54
C VAL A 295 1.46 57.14 -107.02
N SER A 296 0.63 57.68 -106.10
CA SER A 296 -0.52 58.53 -106.43
C SER A 296 -0.06 59.87 -107.02
N ARG A 297 0.94 60.52 -106.41
CA ARG A 297 1.54 61.77 -106.92
C ARG A 297 2.13 61.57 -108.32
N LEU A 298 2.92 60.52 -108.53
CA LEU A 298 3.49 60.18 -109.84
C LEU A 298 2.39 59.86 -110.87
N HIS A 299 1.28 59.23 -110.44
CA HIS A 299 0.13 59.00 -111.31
C HIS A 299 -0.56 60.31 -111.71
N GLU A 300 -0.80 61.23 -110.77
CA GLU A 300 -1.33 62.56 -111.04
C GLU A 300 -0.41 63.38 -111.95
N GLU A 301 0.90 63.39 -111.68
CA GLU A 301 1.91 64.02 -112.54
C GLU A 301 1.84 63.46 -113.97
N LYS A 302 1.77 62.13 -114.11
CA LYS A 302 1.63 61.46 -115.41
C LYS A 302 0.31 61.83 -116.11
N GLU A 303 -0.82 61.86 -115.40
CA GLU A 303 -2.11 62.28 -115.95
C GLU A 303 -2.06 63.75 -116.41
N MET A 304 -1.41 64.63 -115.64
CA MET A 304 -1.21 66.04 -116.00
C MET A 304 -0.28 66.21 -117.22
N GLU A 305 0.80 65.43 -117.32
CA GLU A 305 1.65 65.39 -118.50
C GLU A 305 0.89 64.89 -119.73
N VAL A 306 0.13 63.80 -119.60
CA VAL A 306 -0.75 63.30 -120.66
C VAL A 306 -1.74 64.38 -121.07
N TYR A 307 -2.37 65.07 -120.11
CA TYR A 307 -3.26 66.19 -120.38
C TYR A 307 -2.55 67.32 -121.13
N GLN A 308 -1.38 67.77 -120.69
CA GLN A 308 -0.59 68.80 -121.38
C GLN A 308 -0.21 68.39 -122.80
N VAL A 309 0.23 67.15 -123.00
CA VAL A 309 0.56 66.59 -124.32
C VAL A 309 -0.69 66.53 -125.20
N THR A 310 -1.84 66.10 -124.68
CA THR A 310 -3.10 66.11 -125.45
C THR A 310 -3.56 67.52 -125.80
N GLU A 311 -3.40 68.49 -124.89
CA GLU A 311 -3.77 69.89 -125.12
C GLU A 311 -2.85 70.57 -126.14
N THR A 312 -1.53 70.33 -126.08
CA THR A 312 -0.58 70.82 -127.09
C THR A 312 -0.87 70.19 -128.45
N LEU A 313 -1.10 68.87 -128.52
CA LEU A 313 -1.57 68.18 -129.73
C LEU A 313 -2.88 68.78 -130.27
N GLN A 314 -3.81 69.17 -129.39
CA GLN A 314 -5.07 69.78 -129.80
C GLN A 314 -4.91 71.23 -130.27
N ARG A 315 -4.01 72.01 -129.64
CA ARG A 315 -3.57 73.33 -130.11
C ARG A 315 -2.85 73.24 -131.46
N GLU A 316 -1.99 72.24 -131.66
CA GLU A 316 -1.35 71.98 -132.95
C GLU A 316 -2.36 71.53 -134.00
N LYS A 317 -3.26 70.59 -133.70
CA LYS A 317 -4.35 70.17 -134.58
C LYS A 317 -5.22 71.36 -135.01
N SER A 318 -5.60 72.22 -134.08
CA SER A 318 -6.38 73.44 -134.38
C SER A 318 -5.56 74.49 -135.14
N GLY A 319 -4.26 74.62 -134.87
CA GLY A 319 -3.34 75.45 -135.65
C GLY A 319 -3.12 74.94 -137.08
N LEU A 320 -3.03 73.62 -137.26
CA LEU A 320 -2.97 72.95 -138.56
C LEU A 320 -4.29 73.08 -139.32
N LEU A 321 -5.43 72.95 -138.65
CA LEU A 321 -6.75 73.23 -139.24
C LEU A 321 -6.86 74.68 -139.72
N LYS A 322 -6.42 75.66 -138.92
CA LYS A 322 -6.35 77.07 -139.35
C LYS A 322 -5.44 77.27 -140.56
N ARG A 323 -4.30 76.56 -140.64
CA ARG A 323 -3.40 76.59 -141.81
C ARG A 323 -4.01 75.91 -143.04
N LEU A 324 -4.83 74.88 -142.85
CA LEU A 324 -5.65 74.28 -143.90
C LEU A 324 -6.75 75.24 -144.38
N ASP A 325 -7.35 76.03 -143.49
CA ASP A 325 -8.33 77.06 -143.82
C ASP A 325 -7.72 78.27 -144.56
N PHE A 326 -6.43 78.56 -144.36
CA PHE A 326 -5.66 79.55 -145.16
C PHE A 326 -5.17 79.03 -146.52
N LEU A 327 -5.30 77.71 -146.77
CA LEU A 327 -4.96 77.05 -148.04
C LEU A 327 -6.21 76.73 -148.88
N ARG A 328 -7.35 77.32 -148.53
CA ARG A 328 -8.63 77.30 -149.25
C ARG A 328 -8.98 78.71 -149.69
#